data_AF-A0A511XF64-F1
#
_entry.id   AF-A0A511XF64-F1
#
_cell.length_a   1.000
_cell.length_b   1.000
_cell.length_c   1.000
_cell.angle_alpha   90.00
_cell.angle_beta   90.00
_cell.angle_gamma   90.00
#
_symmetry.space_group_name_H-M   'P 1'
#
loop_
_entity.id
_entity.type
_entity.pdbx_description
1 polymer ?
#
loop_
_entity_poly.entity_id
_entity_poly.type
_entity_poly.pdbx_seq_one_letter_code
_entity_poly.pdbx_strand_id
1 'polypeptide(L)'
;MASSILRDILCRREMRYVGCQLSLSWRRRLLILERNARTEGLAGKYVEIFDFADGRLDVRHLGVSLPYRSFDKNQRVEQGTVVENKRLSEALAWAAEMQAQPRPSPRVKTNSEKGGYVPTGAKRGRRSDSLYRPKS
;
A
#
# COMPACT_ATOMS: atom_id res chain seq x y z
N MET A 1 -24.36 16.20 -31.03
CA MET A 1 -24.90 16.46 -29.68
C MET A 1 -26.09 15.57 -29.31
N ALA A 2 -27.05 15.28 -30.20
CA ALA A 2 -28.24 14.47 -29.87
C ALA A 2 -27.97 13.00 -29.46
N SER A 3 -26.87 12.41 -29.92
CA SER A 3 -26.55 10.99 -29.70
C SER A 3 -26.18 10.63 -28.25
N SER A 4 -25.71 11.59 -27.43
CA SER A 4 -25.37 11.32 -26.02
C SER A 4 -26.59 11.34 -25.10
N ILE A 5 -27.54 12.24 -25.34
CA ILE A 5 -28.78 12.36 -24.54
C ILE A 5 -29.62 11.09 -24.68
N LEU A 6 -29.80 10.57 -25.90
CA LEU A 6 -30.54 9.34 -26.13
C LEU A 6 -29.90 8.14 -25.43
N ARG A 7 -28.56 8.09 -25.38
CA ARG A 7 -27.85 7.02 -24.67
C ARG A 7 -28.11 7.06 -23.17
N ASP A 8 -28.09 8.25 -22.57
CA ASP A 8 -28.38 8.42 -21.15
C ASP A 8 -29.86 8.12 -20.81
N ILE A 9 -30.80 8.38 -21.73
CA ILE A 9 -32.23 8.08 -21.54
C ILE A 9 -32.51 6.58 -21.68
N LEU A 10 -31.89 5.91 -22.66
CA LEU A 10 -32.16 4.51 -22.97
C LEU A 10 -31.32 3.53 -22.13
N CYS A 11 -30.33 4.01 -21.39
CA CYS A 11 -29.54 3.14 -20.51
C CYS A 11 -30.34 2.63 -19.32
N ARG A 12 -29.93 1.49 -18.78
CA ARG A 12 -30.49 0.96 -17.55
C ARG A 12 -29.88 1.70 -16.37
N ARG A 13 -30.71 2.29 -15.51
CA ARG A 13 -30.30 3.00 -14.31
C ARG A 13 -30.64 2.20 -13.05
N GLU A 14 -29.67 2.03 -12.17
CA GLU A 14 -29.85 1.33 -10.89
C GLU A 14 -29.22 2.10 -9.73
N MET A 15 -29.93 2.20 -8.60
CA MET A 15 -29.35 2.69 -7.35
C MET A 15 -28.63 1.56 -6.62
N ARG A 16 -27.38 1.79 -6.23
CA ARG A 16 -26.59 0.83 -5.45
C ARG A 16 -26.00 1.47 -4.21
N TYR A 17 -26.04 0.71 -3.12
CA TYR A 17 -25.45 1.10 -1.85
C TYR A 17 -23.92 0.95 -1.90
N VAL A 18 -23.23 1.96 -1.37
CA VAL A 18 -21.78 1.99 -1.25
C VAL A 18 -21.39 1.53 0.16
N GLY A 19 -20.65 0.42 0.22
CA GLY A 19 -20.12 -0.11 1.48
C GLY A 19 -18.99 0.75 2.06
N CYS A 20 -18.56 0.42 3.29
CA CYS A 20 -17.53 1.17 4.02
C CYS A 20 -16.18 1.26 3.29
N GLN A 21 -15.87 0.30 2.42
CA GLN A 21 -14.65 0.28 1.61
C GLN A 21 -14.81 0.98 0.25
N LEU A 22 -15.84 1.83 0.10
CA LEU A 22 -16.21 2.46 -1.17
C LEU A 22 -16.49 1.45 -2.29
N SER A 23 -16.96 0.26 -1.91
CA SER A 23 -17.25 -0.84 -2.82
C SER A 23 -18.74 -1.04 -2.97
N LEU A 24 -19.17 -1.38 -4.18
CA LEU A 24 -20.56 -1.68 -4.50
C LEU A 24 -20.64 -2.87 -5.45
N SER A 25 -21.67 -3.69 -5.30
CA SER A 25 -21.89 -4.86 -6.15
C SER A 25 -22.85 -4.54 -7.28
N TRP A 26 -22.45 -4.91 -8.51
CA TRP A 26 -23.28 -4.81 -9.69
C TRP A 26 -23.14 -6.08 -10.53
N ARG A 27 -24.27 -6.75 -10.79
CA ARG A 27 -24.31 -8.11 -11.41
C ARG A 27 -23.30 -9.04 -10.71
N ARG A 28 -22.31 -9.55 -11.44
CA ARG A 28 -21.21 -10.39 -10.92
C ARG A 28 -19.87 -9.65 -10.83
N ARG A 29 -19.90 -8.32 -10.77
CA ARG A 29 -18.71 -7.48 -10.59
C ARG A 29 -18.78 -6.75 -9.25
N LEU A 30 -17.63 -6.55 -8.64
CA LEU A 30 -17.44 -5.64 -7.54
C LEU A 30 -16.81 -4.37 -8.12
N LEU A 31 -17.46 -3.23 -7.95
CA LEU A 31 -16.89 -1.94 -8.33
C LEU A 31 -16.35 -1.29 -7.06
N ILE A 32 -15.14 -0.76 -7.13
CA ILE A 32 -14.47 -0.06 -6.04
C ILE A 32 -14.24 1.37 -6.51
N LEU A 33 -14.89 2.34 -5.88
CA LEU A 33 -14.69 3.75 -6.22
C LEU A 33 -13.26 4.16 -5.84
N GLU A 34 -12.61 4.93 -6.70
CA GLU A 34 -11.29 5.47 -6.36
C GLU A 34 -11.44 6.53 -5.27
N ARG A 35 -10.59 6.46 -4.25
CA ARG A 35 -10.64 7.36 -3.11
C ARG A 35 -10.21 8.78 -3.52
N ASN A 36 -11.12 9.74 -3.39
CA ASN A 36 -10.91 11.15 -3.68
C ASN A 36 -11.89 12.00 -2.85
N ALA A 37 -11.74 13.33 -2.88
CA ALA A 37 -12.60 14.25 -2.12
C ALA A 37 -14.11 14.07 -2.38
N ARG A 38 -14.50 13.51 -3.54
CA ARG A 38 -15.91 13.27 -3.89
C ARG A 38 -16.43 11.93 -3.42
N THR A 39 -15.56 10.91 -3.31
CA THR A 39 -15.95 9.53 -2.98
C THR A 39 -15.79 9.20 -1.51
N GLU A 40 -14.89 9.88 -0.78
CA GLU A 40 -14.65 9.61 0.65
C GLU A 40 -15.92 9.70 1.51
N GLY A 41 -16.78 10.68 1.23
CA GLY A 41 -18.05 10.86 1.93
C GLY A 41 -19.21 10.01 1.38
N LEU A 42 -18.96 9.07 0.46
CA LEU A 42 -20.01 8.23 -0.14
C LEU A 42 -20.19 6.88 0.57
N ALA A 43 -19.32 6.52 1.51
CA ALA A 43 -19.53 5.36 2.36
C ALA A 43 -20.89 5.48 3.07
N GLY A 44 -21.74 4.46 2.92
CA GLY A 44 -23.09 4.47 3.49
C GLY A 44 -24.15 5.19 2.67
N LYS A 45 -23.82 5.65 1.45
CA LYS A 45 -24.76 6.33 0.55
C LYS A 45 -25.12 5.48 -0.66
N TYR A 46 -26.14 5.91 -1.38
CA TYR A 46 -26.51 5.34 -2.67
C TYR A 46 -25.90 6.14 -3.83
N VAL A 47 -25.47 5.42 -4.85
CA VAL A 47 -24.98 5.95 -6.13
C VAL A 47 -25.77 5.36 -7.28
N GLU A 48 -25.79 6.05 -8.40
CA GLU A 48 -26.44 5.62 -9.64
C GLU A 48 -25.46 4.86 -10.52
N ILE A 49 -25.88 3.73 -11.05
CA ILE A 49 -25.18 2.99 -12.09
C ILE A 49 -25.94 3.16 -13.38
N PHE A 50 -25.24 3.58 -14.42
CA PHE A 50 -25.69 3.68 -15.79
C PHE A 50 -25.06 2.53 -16.58
N ASP A 51 -25.89 1.56 -16.95
CA ASP A 51 -25.51 0.38 -17.74
C ASP A 51 -26.00 0.58 -19.17
N PHE A 52 -25.06 0.88 -20.06
CA PHE A 52 -25.34 1.16 -21.45
C PHE A 52 -25.37 -0.13 -22.28
N ALA A 53 -26.18 -0.14 -23.35
CA ALA A 53 -26.32 -1.31 -24.22
C ALA A 53 -25.03 -1.72 -24.95
N ASP A 54 -24.05 -0.82 -25.06
CA ASP A 54 -22.72 -1.09 -25.60
C ASP A 54 -21.78 -1.77 -24.58
N GLY A 55 -22.28 -2.07 -23.38
CA GLY A 55 -21.52 -2.70 -22.30
C GLY A 55 -20.67 -1.72 -21.48
N ARG A 56 -20.74 -0.42 -21.78
CA ARG A 56 -20.12 0.60 -20.94
C ARG A 56 -20.90 0.75 -19.64
N LEU A 57 -20.15 1.06 -18.59
CA LEU A 57 -20.69 1.25 -17.26
C LEU A 57 -20.19 2.59 -16.72
N ASP A 58 -21.10 3.42 -16.23
CA ASP A 58 -20.79 4.70 -15.61
C ASP A 58 -21.42 4.75 -14.22
N VAL A 59 -20.64 5.20 -13.24
CA VAL A 59 -21.09 5.31 -11.85
C VAL A 59 -21.18 6.78 -11.52
N ARG A 60 -22.37 7.26 -11.16
CA ARG A 60 -22.64 8.67 -10.90
C ARG A 60 -23.17 8.91 -9.50
N HIS A 61 -22.82 10.04 -8.93
CA HIS A 61 -23.47 10.58 -7.73
C HIS A 61 -23.89 12.01 -8.01
N LEU A 62 -25.18 12.31 -7.82
CA LEU A 62 -25.76 13.63 -8.12
C LEU A 62 -25.44 14.10 -9.55
N GLY A 63 -25.49 13.19 -10.52
CA GLY A 63 -25.18 13.48 -11.92
C GLY A 63 -23.69 13.58 -12.26
N VAL A 64 -22.78 13.49 -11.29
CA VAL A 64 -21.33 13.55 -11.51
C VAL A 64 -20.75 12.15 -11.61
N SER A 65 -20.01 11.86 -12.69
CA SER A 65 -19.30 10.58 -12.87
C SER A 65 -18.15 10.43 -11.87
N LEU A 66 -18.03 9.22 -11.32
CA LEU A 66 -17.06 8.84 -10.31
C LEU A 66 -16.06 7.85 -10.90
N PRO A 67 -14.75 8.05 -10.67
CA PRO A 67 -13.74 7.06 -11.06
C PRO A 67 -13.89 5.79 -10.22
N TYR A 68 -13.75 4.64 -10.86
CA TYR A 68 -13.85 3.34 -10.20
C TYR A 68 -12.96 2.29 -10.88
N ARG A 69 -12.68 1.22 -10.13
CA ARG A 69 -12.04 0.00 -10.63
C ARG A 69 -13.03 -1.15 -10.54
N SER A 70 -13.05 -2.01 -11.54
CA SER A 70 -13.94 -3.19 -11.55
C SER A 70 -13.16 -4.47 -11.29
N PHE A 71 -13.66 -5.29 -10.38
CA PHE A 71 -13.20 -6.64 -10.13
C PHE A 71 -14.27 -7.64 -10.57
N ASP A 72 -13.92 -8.54 -11.49
CA ASP A 72 -14.85 -9.57 -11.97
C ASP A 72 -14.86 -10.76 -11.00
N LYS A 73 -16.01 -11.01 -10.36
CA LYS A 73 -16.15 -12.13 -9.41
C LYS A 73 -16.13 -13.50 -10.10
N ASN A 74 -16.28 -13.55 -11.43
CA ASN A 74 -16.18 -14.78 -12.20
C ASN A 74 -14.75 -15.07 -12.66
N GLN A 75 -13.77 -14.20 -12.39
CA GLN A 75 -12.37 -14.47 -12.71
C GLN A 75 -11.90 -15.66 -11.88
N ARG A 76 -12.07 -16.86 -12.43
CA ARG A 76 -11.56 -18.09 -11.84
C ARG A 76 -10.06 -18.06 -12.01
N VAL A 77 -9.37 -17.94 -10.89
CA VAL A 77 -7.93 -18.20 -10.82
C VAL A 77 -7.74 -19.69 -11.12
N GLU A 78 -6.85 -20.01 -12.05
CA GLU A 78 -6.50 -21.40 -12.35
C GLU A 78 -6.00 -22.09 -11.07
N GLN A 79 -6.39 -23.34 -10.83
CA GLN A 79 -6.01 -24.06 -9.60
C GLN A 79 -4.48 -24.10 -9.41
N GLY A 80 -3.71 -24.19 -10.50
CA GLY A 80 -2.24 -24.08 -10.46
C GLY A 80 -1.76 -22.75 -9.87
N THR A 81 -2.33 -21.63 -10.29
CA THR A 81 -2.01 -20.31 -9.73
C THR A 81 -2.40 -20.19 -8.26
N VAL A 82 -3.48 -20.82 -7.82
CA VAL A 82 -3.85 -20.85 -6.39
C VAL A 82 -2.81 -21.58 -5.55
N VAL A 83 -2.34 -22.75 -6.02
CA VAL A 83 -1.28 -23.52 -5.34
C VAL A 83 0.02 -22.73 -5.30
N GLU A 84 0.42 -22.12 -6.40
CA GLU A 84 1.65 -21.32 -6.45
C GLU A 84 1.58 -20.07 -5.55
N ASN A 85 0.43 -19.38 -5.49
CA ASN A 85 0.25 -18.26 -4.56
C ASN A 85 0.36 -18.69 -3.08
N LYS A 86 -0.12 -19.89 -2.74
CA LYS A 86 0.03 -20.44 -1.38
C LYS A 86 1.50 -20.77 -1.08
N ARG A 87 2.20 -21.44 -2.01
CA ARG A 87 3.64 -21.73 -1.90
C ARG A 87 4.45 -20.45 -1.75
N LEU A 88 4.12 -19.41 -2.52
CA LEU A 88 4.74 -18.10 -2.41
C LEU A 88 4.48 -17.46 -1.03
N SER A 89 3.26 -17.56 -0.53
CA SER A 89 2.91 -17.02 0.81
C SER A 89 3.72 -17.69 1.92
N GLU A 90 3.88 -19.01 1.86
CA GLU A 90 4.73 -19.77 2.79
C GLU A 90 6.20 -19.37 2.69
N ALA A 91 6.74 -19.26 1.47
CA ALA A 91 8.11 -18.83 1.23
C ALA A 91 8.37 -17.40 1.74
N LEU A 92 7.42 -16.49 1.57
CA LEU A 92 7.50 -15.12 2.07
C LEU A 92 7.43 -15.08 3.60
N ALA A 93 6.57 -15.89 4.23
CA ALA A 93 6.51 -15.99 5.68
C ALA A 93 7.85 -16.48 6.26
N TRP A 94 8.42 -17.52 5.65
CA TRP A 94 9.74 -18.03 6.03
C TRP A 94 10.86 -17.00 5.85
N ALA A 95 10.89 -16.31 4.71
CA ALA A 95 11.87 -15.25 4.46
C ALA A 95 11.74 -14.09 5.45
N ALA A 96 10.51 -13.71 5.81
CA ALA A 96 10.24 -12.68 6.82
C ALA A 96 10.74 -13.12 8.21
N GLU A 97 10.52 -14.38 8.59
CA GLU A 97 11.03 -14.93 9.85
C GLU A 97 12.57 -14.89 9.91
N MET A 98 13.24 -15.29 8.83
CA MET A 98 14.70 -15.19 8.74
C MET A 98 15.23 -13.75 8.84
N GLN A 99 14.50 -12.79 8.28
CA GLN A 99 14.86 -11.37 8.39
C GLN A 99 14.60 -10.78 9.78
N ALA A 100 13.60 -11.30 10.49
CA ALA A 100 13.29 -10.89 11.85
C ALA A 100 14.33 -11.40 12.87
N GLN A 101 15.08 -12.45 12.55
CA GLN A 101 16.18 -12.90 13.40
C GLN A 101 17.27 -11.81 13.50
N PRO A 102 17.74 -11.49 14.72
CA PRO A 102 18.80 -10.51 14.90
C PRO A 102 20.05 -10.96 14.16
N ARG A 103 20.39 -10.26 13.08
CA ARG A 103 21.68 -10.46 12.43
C ARG A 103 22.75 -10.01 13.41
N PRO A 104 23.83 -10.79 13.63
CA PRO A 104 24.95 -10.29 14.41
C PRO A 104 25.41 -8.98 13.76
N SER A 105 25.43 -7.91 14.55
CA SER A 105 25.91 -6.62 14.07
C SER A 105 27.30 -6.84 13.47
N PRO A 106 27.55 -6.50 12.19
CA PRO A 106 28.86 -6.67 11.61
C PRO A 106 29.86 -5.93 12.50
N ARG A 107 30.87 -6.64 12.99
CA ARG A 107 31.91 -6.06 13.84
C ARG A 107 32.71 -5.10 12.96
N VAL A 108 32.31 -3.83 12.96
CA VAL A 108 32.99 -2.78 12.21
C VAL A 108 34.35 -2.58 12.86
N LYS A 109 35.39 -3.21 12.28
CA LYS A 109 36.77 -2.95 12.68
C LYS A 109 37.08 -1.49 12.37
N THR A 110 37.62 -0.79 13.35
CA THR A 110 38.18 0.55 13.12
C THR A 110 39.34 0.47 12.12
N ASN A 111 39.68 1.58 11.46
CA ASN A 111 40.78 1.61 10.47
C ASN A 111 42.10 1.08 11.07
N SER A 112 42.36 1.35 12.35
CA SER A 112 43.53 0.87 13.08
C SER A 112 43.56 -0.65 13.26
N GLU A 113 42.40 -1.26 13.54
CA GLU A 113 42.25 -2.72 13.69
C GLU A 113 42.26 -3.45 12.34
N LYS A 114 41.74 -2.81 11.28
CA LYS A 114 41.80 -3.35 9.92
C LYS A 114 43.24 -3.34 9.37
N GLY A 115 44.02 -2.32 9.73
CA GLY A 115 45.42 -2.17 9.33
C GLY A 115 46.44 -2.94 10.17
N GLY A 116 46.01 -3.73 11.17
CA GLY A 116 46.91 -4.54 12.00
C GLY A 116 47.83 -3.71 12.91
N TYR A 117 47.41 -2.51 13.33
CA TYR A 117 48.20 -1.66 14.21
C TYR A 117 48.45 -2.33 15.57
N VAL A 118 49.73 -2.57 15.88
CA VAL A 118 50.17 -3.03 17.20
C VAL A 118 50.72 -1.82 17.97
N PRO A 119 50.09 -1.39 19.07
CA PRO A 119 50.58 -0.25 19.85
C PRO A 119 51.94 -0.59 20.46
N THR A 120 52.99 0.00 19.90
CA THR A 120 54.36 -0.11 20.44
C THR A 120 54.61 1.09 21.35
N GLY A 121 54.52 0.89 22.66
CA GLY A 121 54.99 1.86 23.66
C GLY A 121 53.93 2.34 24.65
N ALA A 122 54.37 2.48 25.91
CA ALA A 122 53.56 2.98 27.02
C ALA A 122 53.00 4.38 26.72
N LYS A 123 51.68 4.54 26.85
CA LYS A 123 51.01 5.84 26.68
C LYS A 123 51.62 6.84 27.66
N ARG A 124 52.27 7.90 27.15
CA ARG A 124 52.60 9.07 27.96
C ARG A 124 51.29 9.70 28.43
N GLY A 125 51.06 9.70 29.74
CA GLY A 125 49.86 10.24 30.36
C GLY A 125 49.59 11.68 29.92
N ARG A 126 48.30 12.00 29.76
CA ARG A 126 47.80 13.35 29.48
C ARG A 126 48.28 14.25 30.62
N ARG A 127 49.12 15.25 30.34
CA ARG A 127 49.44 16.29 31.32
C ARG A 127 48.16 17.08 31.58
N SER A 128 47.51 16.84 32.72
CA SER A 128 46.49 17.73 33.25
C SER A 128 47.20 18.86 33.99
N ASP A 129 47.27 20.01 33.34
CA ASP A 129 47.65 21.27 33.95
C ASP A 129 46.44 21.76 34.77
N SER A 130 46.51 21.68 36.10
CA SER A 130 45.61 22.43 36.97
C SER A 130 46.40 23.05 38.11
N LEU A 131 46.90 24.25 37.83
CA LEU A 131 47.19 25.26 38.83
C LEU A 131 45.94 25.53 39.67
N TYR A 132 45.89 25.01 40.89
CA TYR A 132 45.07 25.59 41.96
C TYR A 132 45.99 26.12 43.06
N ARG A 133 46.00 27.45 43.17
CA ARG A 133 46.79 28.27 44.10
C ARG A 133 46.00 28.40 45.41
N PRO A 134 46.56 28.06 46.58
CA PRO A 134 45.87 28.34 47.85
C PRO A 134 45.91 29.85 48.10
N LYS A 135 44.77 30.42 48.49
CA LYS A 135 44.71 31.75 49.11
C LYS A 135 44.70 31.58 50.63
N SER A 136 45.59 32.34 51.25
CA SER A 136 45.64 32.69 52.68
C SER A 136 44.33 33.27 53.18
#